data_AF-A0A352MV44-F1
#
_entry.id   AF-A0A352MV44-F1
#
_cell.length_a   1.000
_cell.length_b   1.000
_cell.length_c   1.000
_cell.angle_alpha   90.00
_cell.angle_beta   90.00
_cell.angle_gamma   90.00
#
_symmetry.space_group_name_H-M   'P 1'
#
loop_
_entity.id
_entity.type
_entity.pdbx_description
1 polymer ?
#
loop_
_entity_poly.entity_id
_entity_poly.type
_entity_poly.pdbx_seq_one_letter_code
_entity_poly.pdbx_strand_id
1 'polypeptide(L)'
;MTEQELIFKLFFEEHLKQKEIATIINKSATHVSDVLKTNPKTKEEKELRSKQSKERKKEYNNIYYETYNRPKKDDNSYQVLQAQLTQDTNELSYTSGYNMSDYDYAKWNPSAYERNDKGNLTLVKGLKVGNDVPKLINMNITIPTQKYKPKCCFAR
;
A
#
# COMPACT_ATOMS: atom_id res chain seq x y z
N MET A 1 -50.96 39.53 -11.42
CA MET A 1 -50.17 38.34 -11.08
C MET A 1 -50.70 37.82 -9.76
N THR A 2 -51.37 36.68 -9.77
CA THR A 2 -51.77 35.97 -8.55
C THR A 2 -50.55 35.30 -7.91
N GLU A 3 -50.61 34.99 -6.61
CA GLU A 3 -49.51 34.29 -5.93
C GLU A 3 -49.19 32.93 -6.57
N GLN A 4 -50.23 32.23 -7.06
CA GLN A 4 -50.08 30.92 -7.71
C GLN A 4 -49.35 31.04 -9.05
N GLU A 5 -49.71 32.04 -9.87
CA GLU A 5 -49.01 32.35 -11.12
C GLU A 5 -47.54 32.68 -10.87
N LEU A 6 -47.25 33.44 -9.81
CA LEU A 6 -45.88 33.79 -9.43
C LEU A 6 -45.08 32.54 -9.03
N ILE A 7 -45.68 31.62 -8.26
CA ILE A 7 -45.06 30.32 -7.92
C ILE A 7 -44.78 29.51 -9.18
N PHE A 8 -45.73 29.43 -10.11
CA PHE A 8 -45.55 28.69 -11.35
C PHE A 8 -44.46 29.30 -12.22
N LYS A 9 -44.41 30.63 -12.35
CA LYS A 9 -43.38 31.33 -13.10
C LYS A 9 -41.98 31.04 -12.54
N LEU A 10 -41.81 31.23 -11.22
CA LEU A 10 -40.53 30.95 -10.55
C LEU A 10 -40.13 29.48 -10.62
N PHE A 11 -41.10 28.57 -10.64
CA PHE A 11 -40.82 27.16 -10.76
C PHE A 11 -40.46 26.79 -12.20
N PHE A 12 -41.31 27.06 -13.19
CA PHE A 12 -41.14 26.55 -14.55
C PHE A 12 -40.18 27.35 -15.42
N GLU A 13 -40.11 28.68 -15.27
CA GLU A 13 -39.25 29.54 -16.10
C GLU A 13 -37.88 29.75 -15.45
N GLU A 14 -37.86 30.15 -14.19
CA GLU A 14 -36.63 30.44 -13.45
C GLU A 14 -35.97 29.17 -12.86
N HIS A 15 -36.64 28.01 -12.97
CA HIS A 15 -36.18 26.71 -12.46
C HIS A 15 -35.72 26.70 -10.99
N LEU A 16 -36.24 27.60 -10.15
CA LEU A 16 -35.86 27.72 -8.75
C LEU A 16 -36.33 26.51 -7.92
N LYS A 17 -35.64 26.26 -6.81
CA LYS A 17 -36.04 25.25 -5.84
C LYS A 17 -37.21 25.77 -5.01
N GLN A 18 -38.08 24.86 -4.55
CA GLN A 18 -39.22 25.21 -3.70
C GLN A 18 -38.82 25.96 -2.43
N LYS A 19 -37.63 25.68 -1.87
CA LYS A 19 -37.08 26.39 -0.71
C LYS A 19 -36.76 27.87 -1.02
N GLU A 20 -36.22 28.14 -2.21
CA GLU A 20 -35.88 29.49 -2.66
C GLU A 20 -37.16 30.28 -2.98
N ILE A 21 -38.13 29.63 -3.64
CA ILE A 21 -39.46 30.22 -3.89
C ILE A 21 -40.16 30.56 -2.57
N ALA A 22 -40.07 29.67 -1.58
CA ALA A 22 -40.63 29.89 -0.25
C ALA A 22 -40.04 31.13 0.44
N THR A 23 -38.72 31.35 0.31
CA THR A 23 -38.08 32.56 0.81
C THR A 23 -38.52 33.83 0.08
N ILE A 24 -38.73 33.78 -1.24
CA ILE A 24 -39.19 34.94 -2.02
C ILE A 24 -40.62 35.35 -1.65
N ILE A 25 -41.49 34.37 -1.42
CA ILE A 25 -42.91 34.59 -1.12
C ILE A 25 -43.15 34.76 0.39
N ASN A 26 -42.10 34.64 1.21
CA ASN A 26 -42.16 34.65 2.68
C ASN A 26 -43.19 33.65 3.25
N LYS A 27 -43.26 32.46 2.65
CA LYS A 27 -44.17 31.37 3.06
C LYS A 27 -43.40 30.09 3.33
N SER A 28 -44.07 29.08 3.86
CA SER A 28 -43.47 27.76 4.06
C SER A 28 -43.26 27.04 2.71
N ALA A 29 -42.20 26.24 2.63
CA ALA A 29 -41.97 25.38 1.46
C ALA A 29 -43.11 24.38 1.23
N THR A 30 -43.82 23.99 2.30
CA THR A 30 -45.02 23.14 2.23
C THR A 30 -46.13 23.80 1.42
N HIS A 31 -46.41 25.08 1.68
CA HIS A 31 -47.40 25.84 0.91
C HIS A 31 -47.02 25.90 -0.58
N VAL A 32 -45.75 26.14 -0.90
CA VAL A 32 -45.29 26.15 -2.29
C VAL A 32 -45.48 24.77 -2.94
N SER A 33 -45.16 23.70 -2.22
CA SER A 33 -45.38 22.33 -2.68
C SER A 33 -46.87 22.04 -2.94
N ASP A 34 -47.78 22.48 -2.07
CA ASP A 34 -49.21 22.24 -2.21
C ASP A 34 -49.81 23.01 -3.40
N VAL A 35 -49.39 24.26 -3.61
CA VAL A 35 -49.75 25.02 -4.82
C VAL A 35 -49.20 24.33 -6.07
N LEU A 36 -47.98 23.79 -6.03
CA LEU A 36 -47.39 23.09 -7.18
C LEU A 36 -48.12 21.78 -7.52
N LYS A 37 -48.69 21.08 -6.54
CA LYS A 37 -49.44 19.83 -6.77
C LYS A 37 -50.73 20.04 -7.55
N THR A 38 -51.32 21.24 -7.53
CA THR A 38 -52.56 21.52 -8.28
C THR A 38 -52.32 21.51 -9.79
N ASN A 39 -51.10 21.79 -10.23
CA ASN A 39 -50.73 21.81 -11.64
C ASN A 39 -50.17 20.45 -12.08
N PRO A 40 -50.77 19.77 -13.08
CA PRO A 40 -50.31 18.47 -13.54
C PRO A 40 -48.91 18.50 -14.15
N LYS A 41 -48.51 19.61 -14.79
CA LYS A 41 -47.18 19.78 -15.44
C LYS A 41 -46.02 19.71 -14.46
N THR A 42 -46.29 19.97 -13.16
CA THR A 42 -45.28 19.93 -12.11
C THR A 42 -44.62 18.55 -11.99
N LYS A 43 -45.36 17.47 -12.23
CA LYS A 43 -44.82 16.11 -12.14
C LYS A 43 -43.81 15.85 -13.25
N GLU A 44 -44.18 16.19 -14.48
CA GLU A 44 -43.34 16.03 -15.68
C GLU A 44 -42.05 16.85 -15.55
N GLU A 45 -42.15 18.10 -15.11
CA GLU A 45 -40.99 18.97 -14.88
C GLU A 45 -40.04 18.41 -13.82
N LYS A 46 -40.56 17.86 -12.72
CA LYS A 46 -39.73 17.21 -11.68
C LYS A 46 -39.01 15.97 -12.22
N GLU A 47 -39.70 15.18 -13.04
CA GLU A 47 -39.08 14.01 -13.70
C GLU A 47 -37.99 14.43 -14.68
N LEU A 48 -38.21 15.50 -15.46
CA LEU A 48 -37.23 16.07 -16.37
C LEU A 48 -35.97 16.54 -15.63
N ARG A 49 -36.13 17.33 -14.56
CA ARG A 49 -35.00 17.78 -13.71
C ARG A 49 -34.23 16.63 -13.10
N SER A 50 -34.93 15.57 -12.69
CA SER A 50 -34.30 14.36 -12.16
C SER A 50 -33.42 13.68 -13.21
N LYS A 51 -33.91 13.55 -14.46
CA LYS A 51 -33.12 13.00 -15.58
C LYS A 51 -31.89 13.87 -15.89
N GLN A 52 -32.06 15.18 -16.05
CA GLN A 52 -30.95 16.12 -16.29
C GLN A 52 -29.92 16.09 -15.15
N SER A 53 -30.36 15.97 -13.89
CA SER A 53 -29.44 15.84 -12.76
C SER A 53 -28.64 14.54 -12.79
N LYS A 54 -29.23 13.43 -13.24
CA LYS A 54 -28.53 12.16 -13.40
C LYS A 54 -27.50 12.23 -14.53
N GLU A 55 -27.83 12.88 -15.64
CA GLU A 55 -26.92 13.09 -16.77
C GLU A 55 -25.70 13.93 -16.36
N ARG A 56 -25.93 15.08 -15.70
CA ARG A 56 -24.84 15.91 -15.16
C ARG A 56 -23.96 15.16 -14.16
N LYS A 57 -24.55 14.32 -13.31
CA LYS A 57 -23.79 13.49 -12.36
C LYS A 57 -22.95 12.44 -13.09
N LYS A 58 -23.47 11.85 -14.16
CA LYS A 58 -22.73 10.89 -15.00
C LYS A 58 -21.52 11.57 -15.65
N GLU A 59 -21.72 12.74 -16.25
CA GLU A 59 -20.65 13.53 -16.87
C GLU A 59 -19.58 13.94 -15.85
N TYR A 60 -19.99 14.48 -14.69
CA TYR A 60 -19.08 14.81 -13.60
C TYR A 60 -18.25 13.60 -13.14
N ASN A 61 -18.89 12.44 -12.96
CA ASN A 61 -18.19 11.23 -12.54
C ASN A 61 -17.18 10.76 -13.60
N ASN A 62 -17.51 10.84 -14.88
CA ASN A 62 -16.58 10.51 -15.95
C ASN A 62 -15.33 11.39 -15.89
N ILE A 63 -15.50 12.71 -15.82
CA ILE A 63 -14.40 13.67 -15.68
C ILE A 63 -13.60 13.40 -14.40
N TYR A 64 -14.28 13.13 -13.29
CA TYR A 64 -13.62 12.79 -12.03
C TYR A 64 -12.76 11.54 -12.16
N TYR A 65 -13.25 10.45 -12.76
CA TYR A 65 -12.46 9.23 -12.93
C TYR A 65 -11.27 9.40 -13.89
N GLU A 66 -11.40 10.27 -14.90
CA GLU A 66 -10.31 10.60 -15.82
C GLU A 66 -9.22 11.46 -15.15
N THR A 67 -9.62 12.43 -14.33
CA THR A 67 -8.70 13.42 -13.72
C THR A 67 -8.16 13.02 -12.36
N TYR A 68 -8.88 12.15 -11.64
CA TYR A 68 -8.53 11.78 -10.27
C TYR A 68 -7.35 10.81 -10.24
N ASN A 69 -6.19 11.33 -9.87
CA ASN A 69 -5.02 10.53 -9.54
C ASN A 69 -5.20 9.88 -8.17
N ARG A 70 -5.77 8.66 -8.15
CA ARG A 70 -5.84 7.87 -6.93
C ARG A 70 -4.42 7.57 -6.43
N PRO A 71 -4.07 7.87 -5.16
CA PRO A 71 -2.80 7.44 -4.61
C PRO A 71 -2.74 5.92 -4.70
N LYS A 72 -1.83 5.41 -5.53
CA LYS A 72 -1.54 3.98 -5.59
C LYS A 72 -0.94 3.62 -4.24
N LYS A 73 -1.64 2.81 -3.46
CA LYS A 73 -1.00 2.10 -2.36
C LYS A 73 -0.06 1.11 -3.06
N ASP A 74 1.25 1.27 -2.87
CA ASP A 74 2.20 0.28 -3.35
C ASP A 74 1.79 -1.06 -2.75
N ASP A 75 1.39 -1.99 -3.63
CA ASP A 75 0.97 -3.32 -3.22
C ASP A 75 2.21 -4.14 -2.90
N ASN A 76 2.75 -3.88 -1.71
CA ASN A 76 3.91 -4.58 -1.19
C ASN A 76 3.54 -5.98 -0.67
N SER A 77 2.31 -6.47 -0.87
CA SER A 77 1.86 -7.78 -0.37
C SER A 77 2.76 -8.92 -0.81
N TYR A 78 3.20 -8.90 -2.07
CA TYR A 78 4.11 -9.91 -2.62
C TYR A 78 5.51 -9.85 -1.97
N GLN A 79 6.05 -8.65 -1.79
CA GLN A 79 7.36 -8.45 -1.14
C GLN A 79 7.31 -8.85 0.34
N VAL A 80 6.21 -8.54 1.03
CA VAL A 80 5.96 -8.94 2.41
C VAL A 80 5.88 -10.46 2.53
N LEU A 81 5.18 -11.13 1.61
CA LEU A 81 5.11 -12.60 1.58
C LEU A 81 6.49 -13.23 1.37
N GLN A 82 7.29 -12.70 0.44
CA GLN A 82 8.67 -13.19 0.22
C GLN A 82 9.55 -12.99 1.45
N ALA A 83 9.44 -11.85 2.13
CA ALA A 83 10.18 -11.58 3.37
C ALA A 83 9.79 -12.57 4.48
N GLN A 84 8.50 -12.84 4.65
CA GLN A 84 8.00 -13.80 5.63
C GLN A 84 8.54 -15.21 5.35
N LEU A 85 8.42 -15.69 4.11
CA LEU A 85 8.94 -17.02 3.72
C LEU A 85 10.44 -17.15 3.97
N THR A 86 11.19 -16.08 3.72
CA THR A 86 12.64 -16.05 3.97
C THR A 86 12.93 -16.13 5.47
N GLN A 87 12.19 -15.39 6.29
CA GLN A 87 12.32 -15.42 7.73
C GLN A 87 11.97 -16.82 8.29
N ASP A 88 10.82 -17.37 7.91
CA ASP A 88 10.38 -18.70 8.33
C ASP A 88 11.41 -19.77 7.95
N THR A 89 12.00 -19.67 6.75
CA THR A 89 13.07 -20.58 6.30
C THR A 89 14.30 -20.45 7.18
N ASN A 90 14.71 -19.24 7.55
CA ASN A 90 15.87 -19.03 8.43
C ASN A 90 15.63 -19.59 9.84
N GLU A 91 14.42 -19.41 10.39
CA GLU A 91 14.07 -19.88 11.73
C GLU A 91 13.92 -21.40 11.80
N LEU A 92 13.33 -22.02 10.77
CA LEU A 92 13.09 -23.46 10.71
C LEU A 92 14.26 -24.27 10.14
N SER A 93 15.18 -23.65 9.40
CA SER A 93 16.33 -24.34 8.83
C SER A 93 17.40 -24.62 9.89
N TYR A 94 17.55 -25.89 10.25
CA TYR A 94 18.68 -26.35 11.06
C TYR A 94 20.05 -26.17 10.37
N THR A 95 20.08 -25.82 9.08
CA THR A 95 21.29 -25.75 8.25
C THR A 95 22.05 -24.42 8.31
N SER A 96 21.44 -23.32 8.74
CA SER A 96 22.08 -22.00 8.67
C SER A 96 22.76 -21.55 9.98
N GLY A 97 22.26 -21.99 11.15
CA GLY A 97 22.77 -21.56 12.46
C GLY A 97 23.56 -22.60 13.27
N TYR A 98 23.46 -23.89 12.94
CA TYR A 98 24.02 -24.98 13.75
C TYR A 98 25.27 -25.64 13.13
N ASN A 99 25.65 -25.25 11.92
CA ASN A 99 26.87 -25.74 11.28
C ASN A 99 28.06 -24.89 11.72
N MET A 100 29.00 -25.49 12.43
CA MET A 100 30.23 -24.81 12.83
C MET A 100 31.07 -24.50 11.57
N SER A 101 31.54 -23.26 11.45
CA SER A 101 32.41 -22.91 10.31
C SER A 101 33.76 -23.61 10.43
N ASP A 102 34.43 -23.85 9.31
CA ASP A 102 35.78 -24.43 9.28
C ASP A 102 36.75 -23.64 10.19
N TYR A 103 36.62 -22.31 10.21
CA TYR A 103 37.43 -21.42 11.05
C TYR A 103 37.10 -21.57 12.54
N ASP A 104 35.82 -21.70 12.89
CA ASP A 104 35.42 -21.96 14.27
C ASP A 104 35.92 -23.32 14.72
N TYR A 105 35.84 -24.35 13.88
CA TYR A 105 36.39 -25.67 14.17
C TYR A 105 37.89 -25.61 14.48
N ALA A 106 38.68 -24.93 13.64
CA ALA A 106 40.13 -24.77 13.87
C ALA A 106 40.46 -23.88 15.07
N LYS A 107 39.63 -22.88 15.37
CA LYS A 107 39.76 -22.03 16.56
C LYS A 107 39.56 -22.82 17.85
N TRP A 108 38.58 -23.73 17.87
CA TRP A 108 38.31 -24.59 19.02
C TRP A 108 39.28 -25.78 19.11
N ASN A 109 39.86 -26.21 17.99
CA ASN A 109 40.82 -27.32 17.91
C ASN A 109 42.19 -26.89 17.34
N PRO A 110 42.92 -25.96 17.99
CA PRO A 110 44.15 -25.41 17.43
C PRO A 110 45.28 -26.44 17.28
N SER A 111 45.31 -27.46 18.15
CA SER A 111 46.32 -28.52 18.13
C SER A 111 46.16 -29.50 16.97
N ALA A 112 45.01 -29.53 16.30
CA ALA A 112 44.77 -30.39 15.15
C ALA A 112 45.37 -29.84 13.83
N TYR A 113 45.85 -28.59 13.84
CA TYR A 113 46.31 -27.88 12.66
C TYR A 113 47.73 -27.33 12.81
N GLU A 114 48.47 -27.36 11.70
CA GLU A 114 49.78 -26.74 11.53
C GLU A 114 49.69 -25.65 10.46
N ARG A 115 50.50 -24.58 10.59
CA ARG A 115 50.62 -23.58 9.54
C ARG A 115 51.56 -24.07 8.45
N ASN A 116 51.14 -23.93 7.20
CA ASN A 116 51.99 -24.18 6.04
C ASN A 116 52.77 -22.92 5.63
N ASP A 117 53.74 -23.09 4.72
CA ASP A 117 54.59 -22.01 4.19
C ASP A 117 53.81 -20.90 3.48
N LYS A 118 52.57 -21.18 3.05
CA LYS A 118 51.67 -20.22 2.37
C LYS A 118 50.79 -19.44 3.36
N GLY A 119 50.94 -19.69 4.66
CA GLY A 119 50.18 -19.05 5.75
C GLY A 119 48.83 -19.70 6.08
N ASN A 120 48.42 -20.76 5.38
CA ASN A 120 47.17 -21.49 5.58
C ASN A 120 47.30 -22.54 6.69
N LEU A 121 46.17 -22.96 7.27
CA LEU A 121 46.12 -24.07 8.24
C LEU A 121 45.91 -25.39 7.51
N THR A 122 46.73 -26.38 7.83
CA THR A 122 46.64 -27.75 7.31
C THR A 122 46.55 -28.73 8.47
N LEU A 123 45.72 -29.76 8.34
CA LEU A 123 45.57 -30.77 9.37
C LEU A 123 46.89 -31.51 9.63
N VAL A 124 47.23 -31.77 10.89
CA VAL A 124 48.43 -32.51 11.30
C VAL A 124 48.47 -33.87 10.60
N LYS A 125 49.61 -34.19 9.98
CA LYS A 125 49.79 -35.45 9.24
C LYS A 125 49.70 -36.63 10.21
N GLY A 126 48.82 -37.59 9.89
CA GLY A 126 48.61 -38.81 10.70
C GLY A 126 47.42 -38.75 11.65
N LEU A 127 46.76 -37.59 11.81
CA LEU A 127 45.52 -37.47 12.57
C LEU A 127 44.35 -38.12 11.80
N LYS A 128 43.67 -39.09 12.41
CA LYS A 128 42.45 -39.71 11.84
C LYS A 128 41.24 -38.86 12.21
N VAL A 129 40.58 -38.29 11.21
CA VAL A 129 39.40 -37.44 11.37
C VAL A 129 38.26 -37.87 10.44
N GLY A 130 37.03 -37.48 10.77
CA GLY A 130 35.85 -37.70 9.92
C GLY A 130 35.90 -36.87 8.63
N ASN A 131 34.97 -37.14 7.70
CA ASN A 131 34.91 -36.44 6.41
C ASN A 131 34.55 -34.95 6.54
N ASP A 132 33.81 -34.59 7.60
CA ASP A 132 33.34 -33.22 7.84
C ASP A 132 34.43 -32.29 8.39
N VAL A 133 35.61 -32.83 8.73
CA VAL A 133 36.72 -32.03 9.27
C VAL A 133 37.51 -31.39 8.13
N PRO A 134 37.71 -30.06 8.13
CA PRO A 134 38.42 -29.40 7.05
C PRO A 134 39.90 -29.77 7.08
N LYS A 135 40.43 -30.26 5.97
CA LYS A 135 41.86 -30.66 5.85
C LYS A 135 42.77 -29.46 5.61
N LEU A 136 42.26 -28.43 4.95
CA LEU A 136 42.97 -27.22 4.60
C LEU A 136 42.02 -26.04 4.77
N ILE A 137 42.47 -25.02 5.49
CA ILE A 137 41.71 -23.81 5.77
C ILE A 137 42.53 -22.61 5.28
N ASN A 138 41.96 -21.83 4.38
CA ASN A 138 42.63 -20.67 3.82
C ASN A 138 42.61 -19.51 4.83
N MET A 139 43.79 -19.11 5.32
CA MET A 139 43.89 -18.00 6.28
C MET A 139 44.08 -16.64 5.59
N ASN A 140 44.34 -16.64 4.28
CA ASN A 140 44.49 -15.44 3.47
C ASN A 140 43.11 -14.96 2.99
N ILE A 141 42.23 -14.64 3.94
CA ILE A 141 40.95 -14.01 3.62
C ILE A 141 41.23 -12.55 3.31
N THR A 142 40.88 -12.12 2.10
CA THR A 142 40.79 -10.70 1.81
C THR A 142 39.66 -10.13 2.66
N ILE A 143 40.01 -9.39 3.72
CA ILE A 143 39.01 -8.61 4.45
C ILE A 143 38.39 -7.69 3.40
N PRO A 144 37.07 -7.71 3.16
CA PRO A 144 36.46 -6.76 2.25
C PRO A 144 36.76 -5.38 2.81
N THR A 145 37.69 -4.66 2.15
CA THR A 145 38.07 -3.31 2.54
C THR A 145 36.78 -2.51 2.64
N GLN A 146 36.60 -1.86 3.78
CA GLN A 146 35.45 -1.12 4.30
C GLN A 146 34.81 -0.11 3.32
N LYS A 147 34.40 -0.51 2.12
CA LYS A 147 33.82 0.36 1.09
C LYS A 147 32.30 0.28 1.06
N TYR A 148 31.72 -0.76 1.67
CA TYR A 148 30.27 -0.91 1.83
C TYR A 148 29.95 -1.44 3.23
N LYS A 149 29.90 -0.54 4.23
CA LYS A 149 29.05 -0.76 5.41
C LYS A 149 27.61 -0.57 4.94
N PRO A 150 26.69 -1.56 5.04
CA PRO A 150 25.28 -1.20 5.04
C PRO A 150 25.03 -0.31 6.26
N LYS A 151 24.43 0.87 6.02
CA LYS A 151 23.91 1.75 7.07
C LYS A 151 22.82 1.00 7.83
N CYS A 152 23.20 0.25 8.86
CA CYS A 152 22.27 -0.14 9.92
C CYS A 152 22.61 0.69 11.15
N CYS A 153 22.15 1.95 11.11
CA CYS A 153 22.02 2.78 12.28
C CYS A 153 20.83 2.23 13.08
N PHE A 154 21.07 1.37 14.06
CA PHE A 154 20.12 1.25 15.16
C PHE A 154 20.46 2.36 16.15
N ALA A 155 19.77 3.50 16.00
CA ALA A 155 19.55 4.39 17.13
C ALA A 155 18.65 3.64 18.13
N ARG A 156 18.97 3.80 19.42
CA ARG A 156 18.23 3.23 20.55
C ARG A 156 16.77 3.69 20.57
#